data_AF-A0A497BRY3-F1
#
_entry.id   AF-A0A497BRY3-F1
#
_cell.length_a   1.000
_cell.length_b   1.000
_cell.length_c   1.000
_cell.angle_alpha   90.00
_cell.angle_beta   90.00
_cell.angle_gamma   90.00
#
_symmetry.space_group_name_H-M   'P 1'
#
loop_
_entity.id
_entity.type
_entity.pdbx_description
1 polymer ?
#
loop_
_entity_poly.entity_id
_entity_poly.type
_entity_poly.pdbx_seq_one_letter_code
_entity_poly.pdbx_strand_id
1 'polypeptide(L)'
;MLYSFEAAETVERLCQKLTNVELETYEDREELLLEIGDLLTEQVNNELGELGSVWVKGRDRGKIKPVWAYGADFLPDIAIEVAEMPAVAIEVQLASRDSGTADPVAVALGRGLIYSIQYSYVICLVLDRSDSDVRKHWLDGEIETRLWDSHRISLIVRQ
;
A
#
# COMPACT_ATOMS: atom_id res chain seq x y z
N MET A 1 -21.31 -11.56 -1.87
CA MET A 1 -21.75 -10.39 -1.07
C MET A 1 -21.30 -10.47 0.40
N LEU A 2 -20.98 -11.66 0.94
CA LEU A 2 -20.35 -11.80 2.28
C LEU A 2 -18.85 -11.43 2.29
N TYR A 3 -18.11 -11.81 1.24
CA TYR A 3 -16.65 -11.58 1.17
C TYR A 3 -16.19 -10.10 1.11
N SER A 4 -17.05 -9.15 0.69
CA SER A 4 -16.62 -7.74 0.59
C SER A 4 -16.58 -7.05 1.95
N PHE A 5 -17.37 -7.50 2.92
CA PHE A 5 -17.39 -6.94 4.27
C PHE A 5 -16.13 -7.37 5.05
N GLU A 6 -15.72 -8.63 4.91
CA GLU A 6 -14.48 -9.16 5.49
C GLU A 6 -13.24 -8.47 4.88
N ALA A 7 -13.24 -8.23 3.56
CA ALA A 7 -12.10 -7.59 2.89
C ALA A 7 -11.87 -6.13 3.33
N ALA A 8 -12.94 -5.36 3.53
CA ALA A 8 -12.82 -3.97 4.00
C ALA A 8 -12.27 -3.91 5.43
N GLU A 9 -12.74 -4.80 6.31
CA GLU A 9 -12.27 -4.88 7.70
C GLU A 9 -10.79 -5.31 7.74
N THR A 10 -10.38 -6.30 6.95
CA THR A 10 -8.97 -6.68 6.81
C THR A 10 -8.13 -5.51 6.30
N VAL A 11 -8.59 -4.76 5.30
CA VAL A 11 -7.86 -3.58 4.80
C VAL A 11 -7.71 -2.51 5.88
N GLU A 12 -8.75 -2.26 6.68
CA GLU A 12 -8.67 -1.32 7.79
C GLU A 12 -7.63 -1.76 8.83
N ARG A 13 -7.60 -3.05 9.18
CA ARG A 13 -6.61 -3.62 10.11
C ARG A 13 -5.20 -3.57 9.54
N LEU A 14 -5.01 -3.83 8.25
CA LEU A 14 -3.73 -3.67 7.56
C LEU A 14 -3.27 -2.21 7.62
N CYS A 15 -4.17 -1.24 7.38
CA CYS A 15 -3.86 0.18 7.50
C CYS A 15 -3.46 0.55 8.93
N GLN A 16 -4.18 0.06 9.94
CA GLN A 16 -3.85 0.26 11.35
C GLN A 16 -2.48 -0.34 11.70
N LYS A 17 -2.18 -1.56 11.23
CA LYS A 17 -0.89 -2.21 11.45
C LYS A 17 0.25 -1.41 10.82
N LEU A 18 0.10 -0.97 9.57
CA LEU A 18 1.12 -0.16 8.86
C LEU A 18 1.31 1.23 9.49
N THR A 19 0.26 1.79 10.08
CA THR A 19 0.34 3.07 10.80
C THR A 19 1.12 2.92 12.11
N ASN A 20 0.97 1.79 12.81
CA ASN A 20 1.44 1.61 14.19
C ASN A 20 2.73 0.78 14.34
N VAL A 21 3.17 0.05 13.31
CA VAL A 21 4.41 -0.75 13.37
C VAL A 21 5.61 0.13 13.69
N GLU A 22 6.64 -0.33 14.39
CA GLU A 22 7.94 0.36 14.42
C GLU A 22 8.81 -0.22 13.29
N LEU A 23 9.23 0.62 12.35
CA LEU A 23 10.06 0.20 11.22
C LEU A 23 11.49 0.70 11.45
N GLU A 24 12.48 -0.12 11.11
CA GLU A 24 13.89 0.26 11.20
C GLU A 24 14.26 1.41 10.23
N THR A 25 15.46 1.97 10.39
CA THR A 25 15.96 3.01 9.46
C THR A 25 16.60 2.34 8.25
N TYR A 26 15.89 2.23 7.12
CA TYR A 26 16.42 1.57 5.90
C TYR A 26 17.13 2.53 4.94
N GLU A 27 18.36 2.26 4.54
CA GLU A 27 18.95 3.00 3.41
C GLU A 27 18.45 2.46 2.05
N ASP A 28 17.95 1.22 2.04
CA ASP A 28 17.47 0.52 0.86
C ASP A 28 15.95 0.33 0.89
N ARG A 29 15.30 0.68 -0.24
CA ARG A 29 13.88 0.44 -0.45
C ARG A 29 13.56 -1.05 -0.53
N GLU A 30 14.45 -1.87 -1.05
CA GLU A 30 14.20 -3.32 -1.20
C GLU A 30 14.11 -4.01 0.16
N GLU A 31 14.98 -3.67 1.11
CA GLU A 31 14.95 -4.18 2.48
C GLU A 31 13.64 -3.78 3.19
N LEU A 32 13.25 -2.52 3.06
CA LEU A 32 11.98 -2.02 3.59
C LEU A 32 10.78 -2.80 3.03
N LEU A 33 10.77 -3.09 1.73
CA LEU A 33 9.68 -3.86 1.12
C LEU A 33 9.58 -5.27 1.67
N LEU A 34 10.72 -5.92 1.95
CA LEU A 34 10.74 -7.25 2.55
C LEU A 34 10.18 -7.23 3.97
N GLU A 35 10.60 -6.27 4.80
CA GLU A 35 10.11 -6.16 6.17
C GLU A 35 8.60 -5.88 6.23
N ILE A 36 8.12 -4.91 5.43
CA ILE A 36 6.67 -4.66 5.31
C ILE A 36 5.96 -5.93 4.83
N GLY A 37 6.53 -6.62 3.84
CA GLY A 37 6.00 -7.86 3.31
C GLY A 37 5.86 -8.96 4.36
N ASP A 38 6.86 -9.13 5.21
CA ASP A 38 6.86 -10.14 6.27
C ASP A 38 5.84 -9.80 7.37
N LEU A 39 5.76 -8.53 7.76
CA LEU A 39 4.75 -8.06 8.69
C LEU A 39 3.32 -8.26 8.19
N LEU A 40 3.07 -7.96 6.91
CA LEU A 40 1.76 -8.18 6.30
C LEU A 40 1.46 -9.66 6.14
N THR A 41 2.47 -10.48 5.84
CA THR A 41 2.34 -11.94 5.78
C THR A 41 1.88 -12.49 7.13
N GLU A 42 2.49 -12.06 8.23
CA GLU A 42 2.08 -12.45 9.58
C GLU A 42 0.63 -12.06 9.85
N GLN A 43 0.26 -10.81 9.57
CA GLN A 43 -1.11 -10.31 9.78
C GLN A 43 -2.15 -11.09 8.95
N VAL A 44 -1.88 -11.28 7.66
CA VAL A 44 -2.77 -11.98 6.73
C VAL A 44 -2.92 -13.46 7.12
N ASN A 45 -1.84 -14.13 7.52
CA ASN A 45 -1.91 -15.50 7.99
C ASN A 45 -2.74 -15.63 9.29
N ASN A 46 -2.63 -14.66 10.20
CA ASN A 46 -3.41 -14.64 11.44
C ASN A 46 -4.91 -14.44 11.19
N GLU A 47 -5.28 -13.67 10.17
CA GLU A 47 -6.69 -13.35 9.87
C GLU A 47 -7.35 -14.34 8.91
N LEU A 48 -6.65 -14.68 7.82
CA LEU A 48 -7.21 -15.42 6.69
C LEU A 48 -6.68 -16.85 6.59
N GLY A 49 -5.60 -17.18 7.30
CA GLY A 49 -4.93 -18.48 7.22
C GLY A 49 -4.57 -18.82 5.78
N GLU A 50 -4.93 -20.03 5.34
CA GLU A 50 -4.64 -20.54 3.99
C GLU A 50 -5.41 -19.82 2.87
N LEU A 51 -6.39 -18.98 3.20
CA LEU A 51 -7.19 -18.24 2.21
C LEU A 51 -6.50 -16.96 1.72
N GLY A 52 -5.48 -16.49 2.44
CA GLY A 52 -4.73 -15.28 2.13
C GLY A 52 -3.31 -15.60 1.65
N SER A 53 -2.78 -14.77 0.75
CA SER A 53 -1.38 -14.84 0.34
C SER A 53 -0.83 -13.44 0.14
N VAL A 54 0.43 -13.23 0.53
CA VAL A 54 1.14 -11.96 0.40
C VAL A 54 2.33 -12.15 -0.53
N TRP A 55 2.37 -11.37 -1.60
CA TRP A 55 3.42 -11.41 -2.61
C TRP A 55 4.19 -10.10 -2.62
N VAL A 56 5.52 -10.18 -2.54
CA VAL A 56 6.39 -9.01 -2.47
C VAL A 56 7.24 -8.89 -3.73
N LYS A 57 7.30 -7.69 -4.30
CA LYS A 57 8.10 -7.38 -5.49
C LYS A 57 9.57 -7.62 -5.21
N GLY A 58 10.28 -8.19 -6.18
CA GLY A 58 11.67 -8.63 -6.01
C GLY A 58 11.80 -10.06 -5.47
N ARG A 59 10.99 -10.43 -4.46
CA ARG A 59 10.95 -11.77 -3.85
C ARG A 59 10.09 -12.76 -4.63
N ASP A 60 8.84 -12.39 -4.91
CA ASP A 60 7.79 -13.27 -5.45
C ASP A 60 7.59 -13.05 -6.95
N ARG A 61 8.65 -13.25 -7.72
CA ARG A 61 8.67 -12.98 -9.17
C ARG A 61 7.56 -13.75 -9.90
N GLY A 62 6.76 -13.03 -10.69
CA GLY A 62 5.69 -13.59 -11.51
C GLY A 62 4.39 -13.91 -10.75
N LYS A 63 4.33 -13.72 -9.43
CA LYS A 63 3.10 -13.92 -8.64
C LYS A 63 2.23 -12.66 -8.56
N ILE A 64 2.86 -11.48 -8.57
CA ILE A 64 2.15 -10.21 -8.58
C ILE A 64 1.61 -9.94 -10.00
N LYS A 65 0.29 -9.76 -10.12
CA LYS A 65 -0.37 -9.45 -11.38
C LYS A 65 -0.14 -7.97 -11.74
N PRO A 66 0.48 -7.64 -12.88
CA PRO A 66 0.64 -6.25 -13.31
C PRO A 66 -0.72 -5.66 -13.68
N VAL A 67 -0.85 -4.33 -13.55
CA VAL A 67 -1.93 -3.56 -14.16
C VAL A 67 -1.41 -2.91 -15.43
N TRP A 68 -2.13 -3.10 -16.53
CA TRP A 68 -1.77 -2.53 -17.83
C TRP A 68 -2.47 -1.19 -18.03
N ALA A 69 -1.68 -0.13 -18.16
CA ALA A 69 -2.19 1.21 -18.44
C ALA A 69 -1.23 1.94 -19.38
N TYR A 70 -1.76 2.72 -20.32
CA TYR A 70 -0.97 3.56 -21.23
C TYR A 70 0.17 2.82 -21.98
N GLY A 71 -0.02 1.52 -22.27
CA GLY A 71 0.99 0.69 -22.93
C GLY A 71 2.17 0.27 -22.06
N ALA A 72 2.05 0.40 -20.73
CA ALA A 72 3.06 0.00 -19.76
C ALA A 72 2.49 -0.92 -18.67
N ASP A 73 3.38 -1.71 -18.08
CA ASP A 73 3.09 -2.61 -16.97
C ASP A 73 3.40 -1.91 -15.64
N PHE A 74 2.38 -1.75 -14.80
CA PHE A 74 2.52 -1.21 -13.46
C PHE A 74 2.39 -2.35 -12.45
N LEU A 75 3.50 -2.69 -11.78
CA LEU A 75 3.51 -3.68 -10.70
C LEU A 75 3.51 -2.98 -9.33
N PRO A 76 2.52 -3.26 -8.46
CA PRO A 76 2.57 -2.83 -7.07
C PRO A 76 3.76 -3.48 -6.37
N ASP A 77 4.20 -2.86 -5.28
CA ASP A 77 5.31 -3.39 -4.49
C ASP A 77 4.90 -4.62 -3.69
N ILE A 78 3.67 -4.64 -3.19
CA ILE A 78 3.10 -5.78 -2.49
C ILE A 78 1.68 -6.01 -2.99
N ALA A 79 1.31 -7.28 -3.17
CA ALA A 79 -0.06 -7.68 -3.48
C ALA A 79 -0.55 -8.69 -2.45
N ILE A 80 -1.77 -8.50 -1.97
CA ILE A 80 -2.45 -9.46 -1.11
C ILE A 80 -3.56 -10.11 -1.94
N GLU A 81 -3.49 -11.43 -2.06
CA GLU A 81 -4.49 -12.24 -2.72
C GLU A 81 -5.38 -12.94 -1.70
N VAL A 82 -6.69 -12.98 -1.99
CA VAL A 82 -7.67 -13.74 -1.22
C VAL A 82 -8.40 -14.66 -2.20
N ALA A 83 -8.40 -15.97 -1.92
CA ALA A 83 -8.98 -16.99 -2.80
C ALA A 83 -8.52 -16.88 -4.28
N GLU A 84 -7.21 -16.78 -4.49
CA GLU A 84 -6.54 -16.75 -5.81
C GLU A 84 -6.81 -15.50 -6.68
N MET A 85 -7.36 -14.43 -6.09
CA MET A 85 -7.52 -13.13 -6.74
C MET A 85 -6.87 -12.01 -5.93
N PRO A 86 -6.19 -11.03 -6.57
CA PRO A 86 -5.65 -9.87 -5.87
C PRO A 86 -6.76 -9.00 -5.29
N ALA A 87 -6.76 -8.89 -3.96
CA ALA A 87 -7.70 -8.06 -3.22
C ALA A 87 -7.11 -6.67 -2.95
N VAL A 88 -5.81 -6.60 -2.63
CA VAL A 88 -5.15 -5.37 -2.18
C VAL A 88 -3.83 -5.17 -2.91
N ALA A 89 -3.64 -4.00 -3.50
CA ALA A 89 -2.33 -3.53 -3.96
C ALA A 89 -1.75 -2.58 -2.90
N ILE A 90 -0.44 -2.65 -2.69
CA ILE A 90 0.26 -1.73 -1.80
C ILE A 90 1.44 -1.13 -2.56
N GLU A 91 1.48 0.19 -2.57
CA GLU A 91 2.57 0.99 -3.11
C GLU A 91 3.33 1.61 -1.95
N VAL A 92 4.64 1.39 -1.90
CA VAL A 92 5.51 1.92 -0.85
C VAL A 92 6.44 2.96 -1.44
N GLN A 93 6.41 4.15 -0.88
CA GLN A 93 7.28 5.27 -1.24
C GLN A 93 8.07 5.74 -0.03
N LEU A 94 9.32 6.13 -0.27
CA LEU A 94 10.21 6.68 0.75
C LEU A 94 10.48 8.15 0.40
N ALA A 95 10.09 9.06 1.27
CA ALA A 95 10.46 10.46 1.14
C ALA A 95 11.87 10.66 1.72
N SER A 96 12.76 11.18 0.90
CA SER A 96 14.11 11.51 1.35
C SER A 96 14.09 12.80 2.18
N ARG A 97 15.07 12.94 3.09
CA ARG A 97 15.23 14.12 3.95
C ARG A 97 15.32 15.42 3.17
N ASP A 98 15.92 15.37 1.97
CA ASP A 98 16.27 16.56 1.20
C ASP A 98 15.23 16.93 0.13
N SER A 99 14.31 16.02 -0.22
CA SER A 99 13.33 16.21 -1.30
C SER A 99 11.90 16.52 -0.82
N GLY A 100 11.62 16.34 0.48
CA GLY A 100 10.27 16.43 1.02
C GLY A 100 9.34 15.31 0.55
N THR A 101 8.06 15.41 0.91
CA THR A 101 7.03 14.36 0.74
C THR A 101 6.18 14.47 -0.51
N ALA A 102 6.28 15.58 -1.23
CA ALA A 102 5.44 15.90 -2.38
C ALA A 102 5.42 14.85 -3.46
N ASP A 103 6.60 14.60 -4.03
CA ASP A 103 6.75 13.69 -5.13
C ASP A 103 6.43 12.23 -4.70
N PRO A 104 6.91 11.74 -3.55
CA PRO A 104 6.51 10.43 -3.02
C PRO A 104 5.00 10.24 -2.91
N VAL A 105 4.27 11.23 -2.36
CA VAL A 105 2.81 11.17 -2.23
C VAL A 105 2.14 11.19 -3.60
N ALA A 106 2.55 12.09 -4.50
CA ALA A 106 1.97 12.19 -5.84
C ALA A 106 2.19 10.90 -6.65
N VAL A 107 3.39 10.32 -6.55
CA VAL A 107 3.72 9.03 -7.19
C VAL A 107 2.90 7.90 -6.59
N ALA A 108 2.79 7.82 -5.27
CA ALA A 108 2.01 6.80 -4.58
C ALA A 108 0.54 6.84 -5.01
N LEU A 109 -0.08 8.03 -4.98
CA LEU A 109 -1.47 8.23 -5.38
C LEU A 109 -1.70 7.99 -6.88
N GLY A 110 -0.80 8.50 -7.73
CA GLY A 110 -0.89 8.29 -9.18
C GLY A 110 -0.84 6.81 -9.56
N ARG A 111 0.08 6.06 -8.94
CA ARG A 111 0.14 4.59 -9.10
C ARG A 111 -1.07 3.92 -8.46
N GLY A 112 -1.52 4.39 -7.31
CA GLY A 112 -2.68 3.83 -6.63
C GLY A 112 -3.97 3.93 -7.45
N LEU A 113 -4.15 5.05 -8.15
CA LEU A 113 -5.24 5.22 -9.12
C LEU A 113 -5.15 4.20 -10.25
N ILE A 114 -3.95 3.94 -10.78
CA ILE A 114 -3.75 2.90 -11.80
C ILE A 114 -4.10 1.53 -11.22
N TYR A 115 -3.60 1.18 -10.04
CA TYR A 115 -3.87 -0.12 -9.41
C TYR A 115 -5.36 -0.36 -9.13
N SER A 116 -6.12 0.70 -8.81
CA SER A 116 -7.56 0.62 -8.52
C SER A 116 -8.41 0.10 -9.70
N ILE A 117 -7.84 0.05 -10.91
CA ILE A 117 -8.50 -0.55 -12.09
C ILE A 117 -8.69 -2.06 -11.93
N GLN A 118 -7.77 -2.74 -11.24
CA GLN A 118 -7.74 -4.20 -11.13
C GLN A 118 -7.80 -4.69 -9.68
N TYR A 119 -7.23 -3.93 -8.75
CA TYR A 119 -7.22 -4.28 -7.34
C TYR A 119 -8.43 -3.67 -6.64
N SER A 120 -9.07 -4.46 -5.76
CA SER A 120 -10.30 -4.02 -5.06
C SER A 120 -10.03 -2.92 -4.02
N TYR A 121 -8.82 -2.91 -3.47
CA TYR A 121 -8.33 -1.92 -2.53
C TYR A 121 -6.89 -1.57 -2.84
N VAL A 122 -6.50 -0.34 -2.53
CA VAL A 122 -5.12 0.09 -2.67
C VAL A 122 -4.66 0.83 -1.41
N ILE A 123 -3.48 0.50 -0.92
CA ILE A 123 -2.84 1.20 0.19
C ILE A 123 -1.59 1.89 -0.35
N CYS A 124 -1.59 3.22 -0.29
CA CYS A 124 -0.45 4.05 -0.60
C CYS A 124 0.29 4.35 0.71
N LEU A 125 1.43 3.70 0.94
CA LEU A 125 2.25 3.92 2.12
C LEU A 125 3.42 4.84 1.76
N VAL A 126 3.50 6.00 2.39
CA VAL A 126 4.60 6.94 2.25
C VAL A 126 5.31 7.07 3.60
N LEU A 127 6.57 6.64 3.64
CA LEU A 127 7.44 6.85 4.80
C LEU A 127 8.20 8.15 4.62
N ASP A 128 7.88 9.14 5.43
CA ASP A 128 8.49 10.45 5.44
C ASP A 128 9.65 10.56 6.41
N ARG A 129 10.87 10.78 5.91
CA ARG A 129 12.03 11.04 6.77
C ARG A 129 12.34 12.51 6.99
N SER A 130 11.56 13.40 6.39
CA SER A 130 11.75 14.83 6.52
C SER A 130 11.34 15.29 7.92
N ASP A 131 12.08 16.27 8.47
CA ASP A 131 11.70 16.96 9.71
C ASP A 131 10.47 17.89 9.52
N SER A 132 9.76 17.79 8.39
CA SER A 132 8.65 18.66 8.05
C SER A 132 7.35 18.20 8.70
N ASP A 133 6.53 19.14 9.18
CA ASP A 133 5.21 18.84 9.76
C ASP A 133 4.23 18.51 8.63
N VAL A 134 4.27 17.24 8.19
CA VAL A 134 3.58 16.71 7.00
C VAL A 134 2.09 17.01 6.98
N ARG A 135 1.46 17.11 8.16
CA ARG A 135 0.01 17.26 8.28
C ARG A 135 -0.48 18.72 8.15
N LYS A 136 0.41 19.71 8.23
CA LYS A 136 -0.01 21.13 8.22
C LYS A 136 -0.40 21.69 6.86
N HIS A 137 0.04 21.06 5.76
CA HIS A 137 -0.09 21.63 4.42
C HIS A 137 -0.68 20.70 3.35
N TRP A 138 -0.98 19.44 3.70
CA TRP A 138 -1.17 18.38 2.71
C TRP A 138 -2.58 17.79 2.63
N LEU A 139 -3.37 17.89 3.70
CA LEU A 139 -4.57 17.09 3.87
C LEU A 139 -5.84 17.96 3.89
N ASP A 140 -6.50 18.02 2.75
CA ASP A 140 -7.93 18.28 2.71
C ASP A 140 -8.63 16.93 2.91
N GLY A 141 -9.30 16.73 4.04
CA GLY A 141 -10.03 15.50 4.34
C GLY A 141 -11.09 15.14 3.29
N GLU A 142 -11.51 16.12 2.48
CA GLU A 142 -12.38 15.89 1.32
C GLU A 142 -11.69 15.02 0.24
N ILE A 143 -10.38 15.19 0.03
CA ILE A 143 -9.62 14.41 -0.95
C ILE A 143 -9.50 12.96 -0.49
N GLU A 144 -9.15 12.71 0.76
CA GLU A 144 -9.04 11.34 1.32
C GLU A 144 -10.38 10.61 1.25
N THR A 145 -11.46 11.30 1.62
CA THR A 145 -12.82 10.75 1.53
C THR A 145 -13.15 10.36 0.09
N ARG A 146 -12.85 11.23 -0.89
CA ARG A 146 -13.08 10.93 -2.31
C ARG A 146 -12.24 9.78 -2.84
N LEU A 147 -10.97 9.69 -2.44
CA LEU A 147 -10.08 8.58 -2.79
C LEU A 147 -10.64 7.24 -2.30
N TRP A 148 -11.13 7.20 -1.06
CA TRP A 148 -11.75 6.00 -0.51
C TRP A 148 -13.09 5.67 -1.19
N ASP A 149 -13.97 6.66 -1.34
CA ASP A 149 -15.32 6.44 -1.86
C ASP A 149 -15.33 6.05 -3.33
N SER A 150 -14.44 6.64 -4.13
CA SER A 150 -14.42 6.44 -5.59
C SER A 150 -13.49 5.31 -6.02
N HIS A 151 -12.37 5.13 -5.31
CA HIS A 151 -11.29 4.24 -5.75
C HIS A 151 -10.84 3.22 -4.70
N ARG A 152 -11.37 3.25 -3.48
CA ARG A 152 -10.93 2.39 -2.36
C ARG A 152 -9.42 2.50 -2.10
N ILE A 153 -8.90 3.72 -2.23
CA ILE A 153 -7.50 4.05 -1.97
C ILE A 153 -7.39 4.62 -0.55
N SER A 154 -6.51 4.04 0.26
CA SER A 154 -6.10 4.56 1.56
C SER A 154 -4.68 5.12 1.46
N LEU A 155 -4.47 6.36 1.89
CA LEU A 155 -3.15 6.98 1.96
C LEU A 155 -2.68 6.98 3.41
N ILE A 156 -1.49 6.44 3.64
CA ILE A 156 -0.81 6.44 4.94
C ILE A 156 0.49 7.20 4.77
N VAL A 157 0.60 8.37 5.40
CA VAL A 157 1.86 9.13 5.46
C VAL A 157 2.38 9.09 6.89
N ARG A 158 3.60 8.57 7.05
CA ARG A 158 4.15 8.24 8.34
C ARG A 158 5.58 8.75 8.48
N GLN A 159 5.90 9.41 9.59
CA GLN A 159 7.26 9.77 9.98
C GLN A 159 8.04 8.62 10.64
#